data_AF-A0A2N1HL05-F1
#
_entry.id   AF-A0A2N1HL05-F1
#
_cell.length_a   1.000
_cell.length_b   1.000
_cell.length_c   1.000
_cell.angle_alpha   90.00
_cell.angle_beta   90.00
_cell.angle_gamma   90.00
#
_symmetry.space_group_name_H-M   'P 1'
#
loop_
_entity.id
_entity.type
_entity.pdbx_description
1 polymer ?
#
loop_
_entity_poly.entity_id
_entity_poly.type
_entity_poly.pdbx_seq_one_letter_code
_entity_poly.pdbx_strand_id
1 'polypeptide(L)'
;MQHFHSVLNKYCALVSVYPRVVVEQALNHHAAAVILTHNHPSGVAEASLADKQITDKLIQALQLIDVRVLDHIIVAGNQCYSFAEHGELV
;
A
#
# COMPACT_ATOMS: atom_id res chain seq x y z
N MET A 1 0.54 -8.90 -25.72
CA MET A 1 -0.45 -8.01 -25.11
C MET A 1 0.13 -7.50 -23.79
N GLN A 2 0.74 -6.32 -23.79
CA GLN A 2 1.39 -5.73 -22.61
C GLN A 2 0.74 -4.39 -22.32
N HIS A 3 -0.44 -4.34 -21.69
CA HIS A 3 -0.98 -3.10 -21.13
C HIS A 3 -1.66 -3.49 -19.80
N PHE A 4 -0.98 -3.27 -18.68
CA PHE A 4 -1.57 -3.39 -17.34
C PHE A 4 -1.20 -2.15 -16.52
N HIS A 5 -2.12 -1.18 -16.46
CA HIS A 5 -2.04 -0.05 -15.55
C HIS A 5 -3.28 -0.09 -14.65
N SER A 6 -3.06 -0.40 -13.39
CA SER A 6 -4.09 -0.36 -12.35
C SER A 6 -3.44 0.22 -11.11
N VAL A 7 -3.47 1.56 -11.00
CA VAL A 7 -3.13 2.28 -9.78
C VAL A 7 -4.39 2.28 -8.92
N LEU A 8 -4.41 1.47 -7.87
CA LEU A 8 -5.51 1.41 -6.92
C LEU A 8 -5.52 2.68 -6.06
N ASN A 9 -6.18 3.71 -6.56
CA ASN A 9 -6.35 4.97 -5.85
C ASN A 9 -7.65 4.94 -5.03
N LYS A 10 -7.63 4.28 -3.87
CA LYS A 10 -8.69 4.42 -2.86
C LYS A 10 -8.08 4.69 -1.49
N TYR A 11 -8.22 5.95 -1.08
CA TYR A 11 -7.92 6.50 0.23
C TYR A 11 -8.48 5.63 1.37
N CYS A 12 -7.60 5.07 2.20
CA CYS A 12 -7.99 4.49 3.49
C CYS A 12 -7.42 5.35 4.62
N ALA A 13 -7.80 6.63 4.65
CA ALA A 13 -7.61 7.44 5.83
C ALA A 13 -8.80 7.15 6.77
N LEU A 14 -8.51 6.58 7.96
CA LEU A 14 -9.41 6.39 9.13
C LEU A 14 -10.08 5.01 9.36
N VAL A 15 -9.81 3.96 8.57
CA VAL A 15 -10.46 2.64 8.75
C VAL A 15 -9.43 1.51 8.83
N SER A 16 -9.67 0.56 9.75
CA SER A 16 -8.92 -0.70 9.84
C SER A 16 -8.78 -1.35 8.46
N VAL A 17 -7.54 -1.44 7.97
CA VAL A 17 -7.25 -2.08 6.67
C VAL A 17 -7.24 -3.59 6.87
N TYR A 18 -8.12 -4.28 6.16
CA TYR A 18 -8.16 -5.75 6.16
C TYR A 18 -7.56 -6.29 4.85
N PRO A 19 -6.56 -7.18 4.90
CA PRO A 19 -5.94 -7.73 3.69
C PRO A 19 -6.94 -8.32 2.69
N ARG A 20 -8.00 -9.00 3.18
CA ARG A 20 -9.06 -9.56 2.32
C ARG A 20 -9.72 -8.52 1.41
N VAL A 21 -9.93 -7.29 1.90
CA VAL A 21 -10.58 -6.22 1.13
C VAL A 21 -9.61 -5.68 0.08
N VAL A 22 -8.33 -5.53 0.43
CA VAL A 22 -7.30 -5.08 -0.52
C VAL A 22 -7.10 -6.10 -1.63
N VAL A 23 -7.04 -7.39 -1.29
CA VAL A 23 -6.96 -8.50 -2.25
C VAL A 23 -8.18 -8.51 -3.17
N GLU A 24 -9.39 -8.38 -2.63
CA GLU A 24 -10.63 -8.29 -3.42
C GLU A 24 -10.57 -7.12 -4.40
N GLN A 25 -10.12 -5.93 -3.98
CA GLN A 25 -9.98 -4.79 -4.88
C GLN A 25 -8.90 -5.05 -5.95
N ALA A 26 -7.76 -5.63 -5.60
CA ALA A 26 -6.71 -5.96 -6.57
C ALA A 26 -7.23 -6.90 -7.67
N LEU A 27 -7.98 -7.93 -7.28
CA LEU A 27 -8.61 -8.86 -8.22
C LEU A 27 -9.69 -8.18 -9.08
N ASN A 28 -10.59 -7.40 -8.47
CA ASN A 28 -11.65 -6.68 -9.20
C ASN A 28 -11.10 -5.72 -10.25
N HIS A 29 -9.94 -5.13 -9.97
CA HIS A 29 -9.25 -4.21 -10.87
C HIS A 29 -8.23 -4.91 -11.78
N HIS A 30 -8.14 -6.24 -11.77
CA HIS A 30 -7.17 -7.02 -12.54
C HIS A 30 -5.75 -6.46 -12.40
N ALA A 31 -5.38 -6.05 -11.19
CA ALA A 31 -4.15 -5.33 -10.93
C ALA A 31 -2.95 -6.29 -10.98
N ALA A 32 -1.93 -5.96 -11.76
CA ALA A 32 -0.65 -6.67 -11.72
C ALA A 32 0.28 -6.16 -10.59
N ALA A 33 -0.02 -4.96 -10.08
CA ALA A 33 0.72 -4.33 -9.00
C ALA A 33 -0.12 -3.24 -8.33
N VAL A 34 0.24 -2.85 -7.11
CA VAL A 34 -0.43 -1.80 -6.32
C VAL A 34 0.58 -0.88 -5.65
N ILE A 35 0.15 0.35 -5.37
CA ILE A 35 0.83 1.27 -4.44
C ILE A 35 -0.13 1.50 -3.29
N LEU A 36 0.35 1.31 -2.07
CA LEU A 36 -0.42 1.56 -0.86
C LEU A 36 -0.19 3.01 -0.43
N THR A 37 -1.25 3.70 0.00
CA THR A 37 -1.11 5.05 0.54
C THR A 37 -2.00 5.24 1.77
N HIS A 38 -1.50 5.94 2.78
CA HIS A 38 -2.33 6.42 3.87
C HIS A 38 -1.82 7.77 4.39
N ASN A 39 -2.70 8.50 5.07
CA ASN A 39 -2.40 9.84 5.55
C ASN A 39 -2.08 9.81 7.05
N HIS A 40 -1.08 10.60 7.47
CA HIS A 40 -0.82 10.95 8.86
C HIS A 40 -1.31 12.38 9.11
N PRO A 41 -2.52 12.58 9.69
CA PRO A 41 -3.03 13.92 10.00
C PRO A 41 -2.19 14.68 11.03
N SER A 42 -1.35 13.95 11.78
CA SER A 42 -0.36 14.52 12.70
C SER A 42 0.71 15.38 12.03
N GLY A 43 0.90 15.23 10.71
CA GLY A 43 1.94 15.93 9.97
C GLY A 43 3.34 15.31 10.10
N VAL A 44 3.46 14.14 10.74
CA VAL A 44 4.73 13.41 10.89
C VAL A 44 4.81 12.29 9.84
N ALA A 45 5.76 12.39 8.92
CA ALA A 45 6.04 11.39 7.88
C ALA A 45 7.01 10.30 8.37
N GLU A 46 6.76 9.73 9.55
CA GLU A 46 7.51 8.56 10.04
C GLU A 46 6.59 7.33 10.06
N ALA A 47 7.09 6.21 9.54
CA ALA A 47 6.38 4.94 9.60
C ALA A 47 6.35 4.40 11.03
N SER A 48 5.15 4.21 11.58
CA SER A 48 4.96 3.56 12.86
C SER A 48 5.20 2.04 12.75
N LEU A 49 5.40 1.37 13.89
CA LEU A 49 5.48 -0.09 13.92
C LEU A 49 4.21 -0.76 13.37
N ALA A 50 3.04 -0.15 13.58
CA ALA A 50 1.78 -0.64 13.05
C ALA A 50 1.74 -0.56 11.52
N ASP A 51 2.28 0.52 10.94
CA ASP A 51 2.37 0.71 9.49
C ASP A 51 3.25 -0.37 8.85
N LYS A 52 4.40 -0.66 9.46
CA LYS A 52 5.30 -1.75 9.01
C LYS A 52 4.58 -3.10 9.04
N GLN A 53 3.95 -3.43 10.18
CA GLN A 53 3.24 -4.70 10.35
C GLN A 53 2.07 -4.89 9.38
N ILE A 54 1.30 -3.84 9.07
CA ILE A 54 0.21 -3.95 8.09
C ILE A 54 0.76 -4.06 6.67
N THR A 55 1.85 -3.35 6.36
CA THR A 55 2.54 -3.42 5.07
C THR A 55 2.99 -4.85 4.79
N ASP A 56 3.70 -5.47 5.74
CA ASP A 56 4.18 -6.86 5.61
C ASP A 56 3.02 -7.84 5.37
N LYS A 57 1.93 -7.69 6.12
CA LYS A 57 0.73 -8.52 5.95
C LYS A 57 0.10 -8.35 4.57
N LEU A 58 0.08 -7.13 4.04
CA LEU A 58 -0.47 -6.84 2.72
C LEU A 58 0.43 -7.37 1.61
N ILE A 59 1.74 -7.21 1.73
CA ILE A 59 2.73 -7.79 0.81
C ILE A 59 2.53 -9.30 0.73
N GLN A 60 2.53 -9.99 1.89
CA GLN A 60 2.34 -11.44 1.94
C GLN A 60 1.02 -11.87 1.29
N ALA A 61 -0.08 -11.17 1.60
CA ALA A 61 -1.40 -11.51 1.05
C ALA A 61 -1.50 -11.31 -0.47
N LEU A 62 -0.93 -10.22 -0.99
CA LEU A 62 -0.95 -9.90 -2.42
C LEU A 62 0.03 -10.77 -3.22
N GLN A 63 1.14 -11.17 -2.62
CA GLN A 63 2.11 -12.08 -3.22
C GLN A 63 1.50 -13.46 -3.53
N LEU A 64 0.56 -13.93 -2.70
CA LEU A 64 -0.14 -15.21 -2.94
C LEU A 64 -0.98 -15.22 -4.23
N ILE A 65 -1.29 -14.06 -4.80
CA ILE A 65 -2.07 -13.91 -6.02
C ILE A 65 -1.28 -13.19 -7.13
N ASP A 66 0.05 -13.21 -7.05
CA ASP A 66 0.97 -12.62 -8.03
C ASP A 66 0.78 -11.10 -8.24
N VAL A 67 0.29 -10.39 -7.22
CA VAL A 67 0.16 -8.93 -7.23
C VAL A 67 1.30 -8.29 -6.45
N ARG A 68 2.10 -7.46 -7.11
CA ARG A 68 3.25 -6.80 -6.49
C ARG A 68 2.85 -5.55 -5.73
N VAL A 69 3.42 -5.32 -4.56
CA VAL A 69 3.39 -4.01 -3.90
C VAL A 69 4.61 -3.22 -4.37
N LEU A 70 4.39 -2.14 -5.10
CA LEU A 70 5.48 -1.31 -5.64
C LEU A 70 5.99 -0.31 -4.61
N ASP A 71 5.08 0.22 -3.79
CA ASP A 71 5.43 1.13 -2.71
C ASP A 71 4.32 1.17 -1.65
N HIS A 72 4.69 1.65 -0.47
CA HIS A 72 3.78 2.16 0.53
C HIS A 72 4.18 3.60 0.88
N ILE A 73 3.29 4.55 0.61
CA ILE A 73 3.54 5.97 0.82
C ILE A 73 2.69 6.50 1.98
N ILE A 74 3.34 7.04 3.00
CA ILE A 74 2.70 7.81 4.07
C ILE A 74 2.71 9.27 3.68
N VAL A 75 1.55 9.92 3.65
CA VAL A 75 1.42 11.34 3.32
C VAL A 75 1.11 12.14 4.59
N ALA A 76 1.99 13.06 4.96
CA ALA A 76 1.87 13.89 6.16
C ALA A 76 2.02 15.38 5.81
N GLY A 77 0.94 15.96 5.27
CA GLY A 77 0.95 17.35 4.79
C GLY A 77 1.89 17.53 3.59
N ASN A 78 2.94 18.34 3.75
CA ASN A 78 3.94 18.60 2.70
C ASN A 78 5.09 17.58 2.69
N GLN A 79 5.04 16.57 3.56
CA GLN A 79 6.04 15.51 3.65
C GLN A 79 5.43 14.18 3.27
N CYS A 80 6.27 13.30 2.74
CA CYS A 80 5.90 11.92 2.47
C CYS A 80 7.02 10.96 2.88
N TYR A 81 6.64 9.74 3.22
CA TYR A 81 7.56 8.64 3.49
C TYR A 81 7.26 7.50 2.53
N SER A 82 8.25 7.11 1.71
CA SER A 82 8.18 5.94 0.83
C SER A 82 8.92 4.77 1.46
N PHE A 83 8.24 3.63 1.63
CA PHE A 83 8.87 2.40 2.09
C PHE A 83 9.88 1.88 1.07
N ALA A 84 9.61 2.04 -0.23
CA ALA A 84 10.53 1.64 -1.29
C ALA A 84 11.85 2.43 -1.24
N GLU A 85 11.78 3.76 -1.07
CA GLU A 85 12.98 4.61 -0.97
C GLU A 85 13.84 4.30 0.26
N HIS A 86 13.21 3.81 1.33
CA HIS A 86 13.89 3.43 2.56
C HIS A 86 14.32 1.96 2.60
N GLY A 87 14.08 1.18 1.54
CA GLY A 87 14.45 -0.23 1.45
C GLY A 87 13.66 -1.14 2.40
N GLU A 88 12.45 -0.73 2.79
CA GLU A 88 11.61 -1.43 3.77
C GLU A 88 10.56 -2.34 3.11
N LEU A 89 10.65 -2.59 1.81
CA LEU A 89 9.82 -3.55 1.07
C LEU A 89 10.64 -4.81 0.79
N VAL A 90 10.26 -5.93 1.41
CA VAL A 90 10.93 -7.24 1.24
C VAL A 90 9.93 -8.35 1.03
#